data_AF-A0A242LQX7-F1
#
_entry.id   AF-A0A242LQX7-F1
#
_cell.length_a   1.000
_cell.length_b   1.000
_cell.length_c   1.000
_cell.angle_alpha   90.00
_cell.angle_beta   90.00
_cell.angle_gamma   90.00
#
_symmetry.space_group_name_H-M   'P 1'
#
loop_
_entity.id
_entity.type
_entity.pdbx_description
1 polymer ?
#
loop_
_entity_poly.entity_id
_entity_poly.type
_entity_poly.pdbx_seq_one_letter_code
_entity_poly.pdbx_strand_id
1 'polypeptide(L)'
;MKKTQMLKRSMLTLAATVALGAVVLSAPTPFTGESVVAYAAEETAEVSTIEEFDAALKNPVITVINVNQSIQFKKNITNIPNRDLTINGNADKGVVINSAHNSIYGKQNTKGKNTISIKNVNIVGADGDGRFFTGGSGNGPSSYGWDVFAENVTYQGARFVHLSEGKLTFAGTNNINTRAENAWVHDLEFMPGTVYNGIAANKDHGQFSAFYFNGALIKGKATGEAIIGDNAKINVKIGPQSDVNYYYPVFYDKVQKVDVGENASLDVDAAGVAFQFIPRADYVNKVPTFNLATGSSVHLNGRGGGNYATMKLQYYGSEINVANDAELVVTGNSTKAVVESEYKGAVINLDAPRNFELTNKKPNSKLFYATNTTINATDVSEISTWSQTGGNYEHAPIYLDGGNFSVNFGKICNSKTLSTTGDISPNFKLENYGKLSLVGGIL
;
A
#
# COMPACT_ATOMS: atom_id res chain seq x y z
N MET A 1 30.15 46.05 -9.83
CA MET A 1 31.54 45.55 -9.93
C MET A 1 31.91 44.84 -8.62
N LYS A 2 32.41 43.59 -8.73
CA LYS A 2 33.06 42.72 -7.71
C LYS A 2 32.20 42.31 -6.49
N LYS A 3 31.62 41.11 -6.37
CA LYS A 3 32.12 39.70 -6.29
C LYS A 3 33.11 39.41 -5.16
N THR A 4 32.61 38.74 -4.11
CA THR A 4 33.32 37.71 -3.28
C THR A 4 32.23 36.87 -2.57
N GLN A 5 31.82 35.71 -3.11
CA GLN A 5 32.26 34.36 -2.71
C GLN A 5 32.27 34.06 -1.20
N MET A 6 31.26 33.32 -0.73
CA MET A 6 31.45 32.25 0.25
C MET A 6 30.79 30.97 -0.26
N LEU A 7 31.54 29.89 -0.11
CA LEU A 7 31.34 28.55 -0.63
C LEU A 7 30.78 27.64 0.48
N LYS A 8 29.88 26.72 0.08
CA LYS A 8 29.65 25.34 0.61
C LYS A 8 29.07 25.14 2.02
N ARG A 9 27.86 24.56 2.07
CA ARG A 9 27.58 23.12 2.31
C ARG A 9 26.07 22.86 2.17
N SER A 10 25.62 22.25 1.07
CA SER A 10 25.30 20.82 0.95
C SER A 10 23.91 20.43 1.50
N MET A 11 22.86 20.60 0.70
CA MET A 11 21.74 19.64 0.68
C MET A 11 21.58 19.19 -0.77
N LEU A 12 21.97 17.94 -1.00
CA LEU A 12 21.83 17.25 -2.27
C LEU A 12 20.33 16.91 -2.42
N THR A 13 19.66 17.64 -3.29
CA THR A 13 18.31 17.33 -3.75
C THR A 13 18.38 16.04 -4.55
N LEU A 14 17.92 14.91 -4.00
CA LEU A 14 17.81 13.65 -4.74
C LEU A 14 16.53 13.69 -5.60
N ALA A 15 16.60 14.43 -6.71
CA ALA A 15 15.60 14.33 -7.76
C ALA A 15 15.88 13.05 -8.56
N ALA A 16 15.22 11.94 -8.19
CA ALA A 16 15.21 10.72 -8.99
C ALA A 16 14.30 10.94 -10.21
N THR A 17 14.85 11.55 -11.26
CA THR A 17 14.21 11.62 -12.57
C THR A 17 14.39 10.25 -13.24
N VAL A 18 13.39 9.38 -13.11
CA VAL A 18 13.35 8.10 -13.83
C VAL A 18 13.12 8.40 -15.32
N ALA A 19 14.16 8.27 -16.12
CA ALA A 19 14.08 8.32 -17.57
C ALA A 19 13.33 7.08 -18.09
N LEU A 20 12.01 7.18 -18.21
CA LEU A 20 11.20 6.26 -19.03
C LEU A 20 11.46 6.60 -20.50
N GLY A 21 12.52 6.01 -21.05
CA GLY A 21 12.76 5.99 -22.49
C GLY A 21 11.63 5.21 -23.16
N ALA A 22 10.92 5.86 -24.09
CA ALA A 22 10.00 5.19 -24.99
C ALA A 22 10.79 4.17 -25.82
N VAL A 23 10.72 2.89 -25.44
CA VAL A 23 11.23 1.79 -26.26
C VAL A 23 10.28 1.66 -27.45
N VAL A 24 10.70 2.20 -28.59
CA VAL A 24 10.03 1.97 -29.87
C VAL A 24 10.27 0.51 -30.25
N LEU A 25 9.25 -0.33 -30.10
CA LEU A 25 9.27 -1.73 -30.52
C LEU A 25 9.35 -1.78 -32.05
N SER A 26 10.49 -2.22 -32.60
CA SER A 26 10.55 -2.70 -33.98
C SER A 26 9.77 -4.02 -34.06
N ALA A 27 8.69 -4.05 -34.83
CA ALA A 27 7.90 -5.25 -35.07
C ALA A 27 8.79 -6.33 -35.75
N PRO A 28 8.87 -7.57 -35.22
CA PRO A 28 9.57 -8.64 -35.90
C PRO A 28 8.77 -9.07 -37.14
N THR A 29 9.52 -9.39 -38.20
CA THR A 29 9.01 -9.96 -39.46
C THR A 29 8.23 -11.26 -39.19
N PRO A 30 7.07 -11.47 -39.83
CA PRO A 30 6.27 -12.68 -39.62
C PRO A 30 6.99 -13.90 -40.19
N PHE A 31 7.36 -14.84 -39.32
CA PHE A 31 7.74 -16.20 -39.72
C PHE A 31 6.45 -16.98 -40.00
N THR A 32 6.33 -17.56 -41.20
CA THR A 32 5.16 -18.32 -41.66
C THR A 32 5.30 -19.84 -41.42
N GLY A 33 6.02 -20.25 -40.38
CA GLY A 33 6.07 -21.64 -39.93
C GLY A 33 4.92 -21.94 -38.95
N GLU A 34 4.45 -23.18 -38.91
CA GLU A 34 3.61 -23.65 -37.80
C GLU A 34 4.33 -23.36 -36.48
N SER A 35 3.67 -22.70 -35.53
CA SER A 35 4.24 -22.38 -34.23
C SER A 35 4.51 -23.68 -33.46
N VAL A 36 5.78 -24.06 -33.34
CA VAL A 36 6.21 -25.20 -32.53
C VAL A 36 6.76 -24.65 -31.21
N VAL A 37 6.11 -24.98 -30.10
CA VAL A 37 6.65 -24.70 -28.76
C VAL A 37 7.90 -25.54 -28.56
N ALA A 38 9.05 -24.89 -28.31
CA ALA A 38 10.26 -25.59 -27.92
C ALA A 38 10.15 -25.98 -26.44
N TYR A 39 10.36 -27.25 -26.13
CA TYR A 39 10.35 -27.75 -24.75
C TYR A 39 11.78 -28.01 -24.30
N ALA A 40 12.21 -27.35 -23.21
CA ALA A 40 13.50 -27.64 -22.57
C ALA A 40 13.44 -28.92 -21.70
N ALA A 41 12.24 -29.23 -21.19
CA ALA A 41 11.87 -30.45 -20.46
C ALA A 41 10.35 -30.68 -20.58
N GLU A 42 9.82 -31.84 -20.18
CA GLU A 42 8.39 -32.17 -20.32
C GLU A 42 7.44 -31.12 -19.70
N GLU A 43 7.86 -30.46 -18.62
CA GLU A 43 7.06 -29.44 -17.92
C GLU A 43 7.51 -28.00 -18.16
N THR A 44 8.55 -27.77 -18.98
CA THR A 44 9.14 -26.45 -19.22
C THR A 44 9.00 -26.03 -20.68
N ALA A 45 8.32 -24.92 -20.93
CA ALA A 45 8.18 -24.32 -22.25
C ALA A 45 9.14 -23.14 -22.42
N GLU A 46 9.87 -23.12 -23.53
CA GLU A 46 10.67 -22.00 -23.99
C GLU A 46 9.90 -21.29 -25.10
N VAL A 47 9.52 -20.03 -24.89
CA VAL A 47 8.66 -19.30 -25.82
C VAL A 47 9.34 -18.04 -26.32
N SER A 48 9.19 -17.77 -27.61
CA SER A 48 9.68 -16.58 -28.30
C SER A 48 8.56 -15.84 -29.05
N THR A 49 7.37 -16.46 -29.18
CA THR A 49 6.20 -15.87 -29.83
C THR A 49 4.97 -15.87 -28.92
N ILE A 50 3.98 -15.03 -29.24
CA ILE A 50 2.72 -14.98 -28.49
C ILE A 50 1.89 -16.26 -28.68
N GLU A 51 1.97 -16.88 -29.86
CA GLU A 51 1.32 -18.15 -30.15
C GLU A 51 1.87 -19.28 -29.27
N GLU A 52 3.20 -19.36 -29.12
CA GLU A 52 3.85 -20.31 -28.22
C GLU A 52 3.49 -20.06 -26.76
N PHE A 53 3.45 -18.79 -26.33
CA PHE A 53 3.05 -18.41 -24.98
C PHE A 53 1.59 -18.80 -24.68
N ASP A 54 0.65 -18.51 -25.60
CA ASP A 54 -0.76 -18.93 -25.48
C ASP A 54 -0.89 -20.46 -25.39
N ALA A 55 -0.17 -21.20 -26.25
CA ALA A 55 -0.17 -22.66 -26.23
C ALA A 55 0.39 -23.23 -24.91
N ALA A 56 1.51 -22.68 -24.43
CA ALA A 56 2.13 -23.10 -23.17
C ALA A 56 1.23 -22.81 -21.95
N LEU A 57 0.57 -21.64 -21.92
CA LEU A 57 -0.38 -21.29 -20.87
C LEU A 57 -1.59 -22.24 -20.83
N LYS A 58 -2.05 -22.73 -21.97
CA LYS A 58 -3.19 -23.66 -22.08
C LYS A 58 -2.82 -25.12 -21.84
N ASN A 59 -1.54 -25.47 -21.95
CA ASN A 59 -1.07 -26.83 -21.70
C ASN A 59 -1.08 -27.13 -20.18
N PRO A 60 -1.82 -28.16 -19.72
CA PRO A 60 -1.89 -28.51 -18.30
C PRO A 60 -0.64 -29.19 -17.74
N VAL A 61 0.24 -29.72 -18.60
CA VAL A 61 1.48 -30.41 -18.20
C VAL A 61 2.62 -29.42 -17.92
N ILE A 62 2.63 -28.29 -18.61
CA ILE A 62 3.64 -27.26 -18.39
C ILE A 62 3.46 -26.70 -16.99
N THR A 63 4.55 -26.44 -16.27
CA THR A 63 4.57 -25.80 -14.95
C THR A 63 5.51 -24.59 -14.95
N VAL A 64 6.40 -24.47 -15.94
CA VAL A 64 7.32 -23.35 -16.12
C VAL A 64 7.28 -22.84 -17.57
N ILE A 65 7.22 -21.53 -17.75
CA ILE A 65 7.29 -20.85 -19.05
C ILE A 65 8.41 -19.83 -18.98
N ASN A 66 9.41 -19.97 -19.84
CA ASN A 66 10.52 -19.03 -20.01
C ASN A 66 10.28 -18.22 -21.28
N VAL A 67 10.14 -16.89 -21.13
CA VAL A 67 9.94 -15.97 -22.25
C VAL A 67 11.30 -15.48 -22.73
N ASN A 68 11.76 -15.95 -23.89
CA ASN A 68 13.10 -15.69 -24.42
C ASN A 68 13.17 -14.50 -25.38
N GLN A 69 12.02 -14.04 -25.88
CA GLN A 69 11.91 -12.85 -26.72
C GLN A 69 10.68 -12.04 -26.33
N SER A 70 10.71 -10.74 -26.60
CA SER A 70 9.57 -9.86 -26.31
C SER A 70 8.33 -10.30 -27.11
N ILE A 71 7.20 -10.39 -26.43
CA ILE A 71 5.92 -10.81 -27.00
C ILE A 71 4.85 -9.74 -26.81
N GLN A 72 3.85 -9.73 -27.69
CA GLN A 72 2.69 -8.85 -27.59
C GLN A 72 1.39 -9.64 -27.67
N PHE A 73 0.49 -9.40 -26.72
CA PHE A 73 -0.82 -10.03 -26.71
C PHE A 73 -1.68 -9.52 -27.87
N LYS A 74 -2.20 -10.45 -28.67
CA LYS A 74 -3.13 -10.17 -29.77
C LYS A 74 -4.60 -10.24 -29.34
N LYS A 75 -4.87 -10.93 -28.23
CA LYS A 75 -6.20 -11.18 -27.66
C LYS A 75 -6.05 -11.59 -26.20
N ASN A 76 -7.16 -11.61 -25.47
CA ASN A 76 -7.22 -12.24 -24.15
C ASN A 76 -6.85 -13.73 -24.23
N ILE A 77 -6.02 -14.18 -23.30
CA ILE A 77 -5.67 -15.59 -23.15
C ILE A 77 -6.59 -16.18 -22.09
N THR A 78 -7.59 -16.93 -22.51
CA THR A 78 -8.65 -17.44 -21.63
C THR A 78 -8.56 -18.95 -21.42
N ASN A 79 -9.22 -19.44 -20.38
CA ASN A 79 -9.35 -20.87 -20.06
C ASN A 79 -8.02 -21.54 -19.74
N ILE A 80 -7.07 -20.82 -19.14
CA ILE A 80 -5.85 -21.46 -18.63
C ILE A 80 -6.23 -22.44 -17.50
N PRO A 81 -5.71 -23.68 -17.49
CA PRO A 81 -6.03 -24.66 -16.47
C PRO A 81 -5.59 -24.17 -15.09
N ASN A 82 -6.35 -24.49 -14.04
CA ASN A 82 -5.98 -24.14 -12.67
C ASN A 82 -4.84 -25.07 -12.20
N ARG A 83 -3.62 -24.54 -12.11
CA ARG A 83 -2.39 -25.28 -11.77
C ARG A 83 -1.32 -24.30 -11.28
N ASP A 84 -0.33 -24.80 -10.55
CA ASP A 84 0.85 -23.99 -10.29
C ASP A 84 1.60 -23.72 -11.60
N LEU A 85 1.98 -22.47 -11.79
CA LEU A 85 2.65 -22.01 -13.00
C LEU A 85 3.68 -20.96 -12.64
N THR A 86 4.89 -21.10 -13.17
CA THR A 86 5.89 -20.03 -13.17
C THR A 86 6.04 -19.44 -14.56
N ILE A 87 5.92 -18.12 -14.68
CA ILE A 87 6.25 -17.34 -15.87
C ILE A 87 7.53 -16.56 -15.55
N ASN A 88 8.64 -16.95 -16.16
CA ASN A 88 9.90 -16.23 -16.10
C ASN A 88 10.00 -15.29 -17.30
N GLY A 89 9.99 -13.99 -17.03
CA GLY A 89 9.97 -12.96 -18.06
C GLY A 89 11.32 -12.63 -18.69
N ASN A 90 12.43 -13.08 -18.09
CA ASN A 90 13.80 -12.76 -18.49
C ASN A 90 14.05 -11.24 -18.69
N ALA A 91 13.54 -10.41 -17.78
CA ALA A 91 13.69 -8.96 -17.85
C ALA A 91 15.15 -8.49 -17.80
N ASP A 92 16.01 -9.23 -17.10
CA ASP A 92 17.47 -9.08 -17.09
C ASP A 92 18.12 -9.21 -18.48
N LYS A 93 17.46 -9.89 -19.43
CA LYS A 93 17.86 -9.99 -20.84
C LYS A 93 17.18 -8.95 -21.74
N GLY A 94 16.43 -8.01 -21.17
CA GLY A 94 15.71 -6.97 -21.91
C GLY A 94 14.40 -7.42 -22.54
N VAL A 95 13.88 -8.59 -22.19
CA VAL A 95 12.61 -9.12 -22.69
C VAL A 95 11.42 -8.37 -22.06
N VAL A 96 10.42 -8.06 -22.87
CA VAL A 96 9.19 -7.35 -22.47
C VAL A 96 7.95 -8.12 -22.88
N ILE A 97 6.99 -8.26 -21.97
CA ILE A 97 5.65 -8.76 -22.27
C ILE A 97 4.69 -7.59 -22.41
N ASN A 98 4.26 -7.30 -23.63
CA ASN A 98 3.27 -6.27 -23.90
C ASN A 98 1.86 -6.87 -23.87
N SER A 99 1.11 -6.66 -22.79
CA SER A 99 -0.27 -7.15 -22.68
C SER A 99 -1.26 -6.24 -23.42
N ALA A 100 -0.88 -5.01 -23.77
CA ALA A 100 -1.77 -4.00 -24.34
C ALA A 100 -3.09 -3.94 -23.54
N HIS A 101 -4.24 -3.94 -24.22
CA HIS A 101 -5.58 -3.97 -23.61
C HIS A 101 -6.03 -5.39 -23.18
N ASN A 102 -5.20 -6.41 -23.40
CA ASN A 102 -5.54 -7.80 -23.14
C ASN A 102 -5.00 -8.30 -21.79
N SER A 103 -5.59 -9.38 -21.29
CA SER A 103 -5.21 -10.05 -20.03
C SER A 103 -5.17 -11.57 -20.19
N ILE A 104 -4.44 -12.22 -19.29
CA ILE A 104 -4.59 -13.65 -19.02
C ILE A 104 -5.79 -13.84 -18.08
N TYR A 105 -6.65 -14.81 -18.37
CA TYR A 105 -7.84 -15.14 -17.59
C TYR A 105 -7.77 -16.59 -17.11
N GLY A 106 -7.68 -16.75 -15.79
CA GLY A 106 -7.83 -18.03 -15.10
C GLY A 106 -9.17 -18.71 -15.40
N LYS A 107 -9.18 -20.05 -15.45
CA LYS A 107 -10.43 -20.81 -15.56
C LYS A 107 -11.35 -20.52 -14.37
N GLN A 108 -12.63 -20.27 -14.65
CA GLN A 108 -13.63 -19.96 -13.62
C GLN A 108 -14.02 -21.19 -12.79
N ASN A 109 -14.56 -20.95 -11.60
CA ASN A 109 -15.21 -21.95 -10.73
C ASN A 109 -14.31 -23.13 -10.31
N THR A 110 -13.00 -22.98 -10.37
CA THR A 110 -12.07 -23.98 -9.85
C THR A 110 -11.83 -23.76 -8.37
N LYS A 111 -12.22 -24.73 -7.53
CA LYS A 111 -11.86 -24.75 -6.12
C LYS A 111 -10.37 -25.14 -6.01
N GLY A 112 -9.54 -24.29 -5.41
CA GLY A 112 -8.11 -24.51 -5.24
C GLY A 112 -7.38 -23.23 -4.83
N LYS A 113 -6.11 -23.34 -4.39
CA LYS A 113 -5.20 -22.22 -4.08
C LYS A 113 -3.93 -22.33 -4.94
N ASN A 114 -4.09 -22.56 -6.23
CA ASN A 114 -2.90 -22.68 -7.08
C ASN A 114 -2.34 -21.29 -7.35
N THR A 115 -1.04 -21.23 -7.59
CA THR A 115 -0.29 -19.99 -7.67
C THR A 115 0.25 -19.77 -9.07
N ILE A 116 -0.02 -18.59 -9.65
CA ILE A 116 0.80 -18.08 -10.76
C ILE A 116 1.95 -17.28 -10.19
N SER A 117 3.15 -17.82 -10.32
CA SER A 117 4.38 -17.11 -10.08
C SER A 117 4.78 -16.31 -11.32
N ILE A 118 4.92 -15.00 -11.19
CA ILE A 118 5.37 -14.08 -12.23
C ILE A 118 6.72 -13.53 -11.78
N LYS A 119 7.80 -13.93 -12.47
CA LYS A 119 9.16 -13.69 -12.01
C LYS A 119 10.01 -12.99 -13.05
N ASN A 120 10.87 -12.07 -12.61
CA ASN A 120 11.88 -11.40 -13.43
C ASN A 120 11.28 -10.91 -14.76
N VAL A 121 10.28 -10.03 -14.69
CA VAL A 121 9.48 -9.64 -15.85
C VAL A 121 9.32 -8.12 -15.94
N ASN A 122 9.33 -7.62 -17.17
CA ASN A 122 8.88 -6.28 -17.51
C ASN A 122 7.60 -6.37 -18.34
N ILE A 123 6.51 -5.80 -17.84
CA ILE A 123 5.18 -5.89 -18.44
C ILE A 123 4.66 -4.49 -18.75
N VAL A 124 4.16 -4.32 -19.98
CA VAL A 124 3.49 -3.09 -20.41
C VAL A 124 2.07 -3.42 -20.84
N GLY A 125 1.09 -2.94 -20.09
CA GLY A 125 -0.32 -2.92 -20.44
C GLY A 125 -0.76 -1.55 -20.90
N ALA A 126 -1.95 -1.48 -21.49
CA ALA A 126 -2.58 -0.22 -21.86
C ALA A 126 -3.01 0.55 -20.61
N ASP A 127 -2.73 1.85 -20.59
CA ASP A 127 -3.06 2.72 -19.45
C ASP A 127 -4.57 2.78 -19.15
N GLY A 128 -5.45 2.61 -20.15
CA GLY A 128 -6.91 2.79 -19.98
C GLY A 128 -7.60 1.65 -19.23
N ASP A 129 -7.29 0.41 -19.59
CA ASP A 129 -8.00 -0.78 -19.13
C ASP A 129 -7.11 -2.04 -19.08
N GLY A 130 -5.84 -1.94 -19.46
CA GLY A 130 -4.91 -3.07 -19.51
C GLY A 130 -4.68 -3.70 -18.14
N ARG A 131 -4.74 -5.02 -18.09
CA ARG A 131 -4.43 -5.84 -16.90
C ARG A 131 -3.58 -7.03 -17.30
N PHE A 132 -2.64 -7.45 -16.47
CA PHE A 132 -1.82 -8.60 -16.83
C PHE A 132 -2.55 -9.93 -16.57
N PHE A 133 -3.09 -10.08 -15.35
CA PHE A 133 -3.73 -11.32 -14.94
C PHE A 133 -5.04 -11.08 -14.17
N THR A 134 -6.06 -11.88 -14.49
CA THR A 134 -7.36 -11.91 -13.80
C THR A 134 -7.72 -13.34 -13.41
N GLY A 135 -8.00 -13.59 -12.13
CA GLY A 135 -8.33 -14.92 -11.58
C GLY A 135 -9.73 -15.46 -11.94
N GLY A 136 -10.37 -14.94 -12.99
CA GLY A 136 -11.72 -15.31 -13.45
C GLY A 136 -12.27 -14.31 -14.46
N SER A 137 -13.52 -14.46 -14.91
CA SER A 137 -14.17 -13.44 -15.75
C SER A 137 -15.08 -12.53 -14.91
N GLY A 138 -14.96 -11.22 -15.11
CA GLY A 138 -15.80 -10.18 -14.48
C GLY A 138 -15.09 -9.31 -13.45
N ASN A 139 -15.78 -8.26 -12.98
CA ASN A 139 -15.31 -7.28 -11.98
C ASN A 139 -15.85 -7.57 -10.54
N GLY A 140 -16.42 -8.75 -10.29
CA GLY A 140 -17.03 -9.11 -9.01
C GLY A 140 -16.22 -10.14 -8.19
N PRO A 141 -16.76 -10.62 -7.06
CA PRO A 141 -16.18 -11.71 -6.24
C PRO A 141 -16.22 -13.10 -6.92
N SER A 142 -16.18 -13.15 -8.26
CA SER A 142 -16.27 -14.37 -9.07
C SER A 142 -14.92 -14.90 -9.57
N SER A 143 -13.82 -14.58 -8.87
CA SER A 143 -12.47 -15.05 -9.19
C SER A 143 -12.04 -16.15 -8.20
N TYR A 144 -12.64 -17.33 -8.28
CA TYR A 144 -12.25 -18.44 -7.40
C TYR A 144 -10.97 -19.13 -7.91
N GLY A 145 -9.87 -18.97 -7.16
CA GLY A 145 -8.86 -20.02 -7.01
C GLY A 145 -7.42 -19.72 -7.45
N TRP A 146 -7.08 -18.46 -7.70
CA TRP A 146 -5.72 -18.08 -8.11
C TRP A 146 -5.09 -17.15 -7.10
N ASP A 147 -3.97 -17.61 -6.55
CA ASP A 147 -2.99 -16.75 -5.89
C ASP A 147 -1.95 -16.31 -6.93
N VAL A 148 -1.33 -15.16 -6.69
CA VAL A 148 -0.23 -14.67 -7.52
C VAL A 148 0.97 -14.40 -6.64
N PHE A 149 2.12 -14.92 -7.06
CA PHE A 149 3.42 -14.64 -6.48
C PHE A 149 4.23 -13.80 -7.48
N ALA A 150 4.50 -12.54 -7.15
CA ALA A 150 5.21 -11.59 -8.01
C ALA A 150 6.62 -11.34 -7.46
N GLU A 151 7.64 -11.71 -8.24
CA GLU A 151 9.05 -11.55 -7.85
C GLU A 151 9.84 -10.80 -8.90
N ASN A 152 10.47 -9.69 -8.53
CA ASN A 152 11.25 -8.86 -9.46
C ASN A 152 10.42 -8.39 -10.68
N VAL A 153 9.23 -7.83 -10.42
CA VAL A 153 8.27 -7.41 -11.45
C VAL A 153 8.33 -5.90 -11.68
N THR A 154 8.41 -5.49 -12.95
CA THR A 154 8.06 -4.13 -13.38
C THR A 154 6.78 -4.15 -14.19
N TYR A 155 5.80 -3.33 -13.83
CA TYR A 155 4.51 -3.23 -14.52
C TYR A 155 4.10 -1.77 -14.76
N GLN A 156 3.64 -1.48 -15.97
CA GLN A 156 2.94 -0.26 -16.34
C GLN A 156 1.57 -0.62 -16.94
N GLY A 157 0.49 0.05 -16.54
CA GLY A 157 -0.83 -0.14 -17.18
C GLY A 157 -2.00 0.38 -16.35
N ALA A 158 -3.20 -0.19 -16.51
CA ALA A 158 -4.36 0.25 -15.75
C ALA A 158 -4.44 -0.40 -14.36
N ARG A 159 -4.20 -1.72 -14.26
CA ARG A 159 -4.11 -2.51 -13.01
C ARG A 159 -3.22 -3.72 -13.22
N PHE A 160 -2.33 -4.07 -12.30
CA PHE A 160 -1.45 -5.22 -12.48
C PHE A 160 -2.21 -6.54 -12.49
N VAL A 161 -2.93 -6.83 -11.39
CA VAL A 161 -3.70 -8.07 -11.23
C VAL A 161 -5.05 -7.84 -10.57
N HIS A 162 -5.97 -8.76 -10.84
CA HIS A 162 -7.30 -8.79 -10.22
C HIS A 162 -7.61 -10.20 -9.69
N LEU A 163 -7.58 -10.31 -8.36
CA LEU A 163 -7.62 -11.53 -7.56
C LEU A 163 -8.61 -11.40 -6.39
N SER A 164 -9.89 -11.11 -6.65
CA SER A 164 -10.85 -10.80 -5.58
C SER A 164 -10.87 -11.82 -4.44
N GLU A 165 -10.70 -13.11 -4.72
CA GLU A 165 -10.68 -14.18 -3.70
C GLU A 165 -9.28 -14.77 -3.45
N GLY A 166 -8.25 -14.19 -4.04
CA GLY A 166 -6.88 -14.70 -4.04
C GLY A 166 -5.92 -13.85 -3.21
N LYS A 167 -4.78 -14.44 -2.90
CA LYS A 167 -3.65 -13.76 -2.28
C LYS A 167 -2.68 -13.24 -3.34
N LEU A 168 -2.22 -12.02 -3.15
CA LEU A 168 -1.08 -11.47 -3.87
C LEU A 168 0.13 -11.42 -2.94
N THR A 169 1.20 -12.14 -3.30
CA THR A 169 2.47 -12.09 -2.59
C THR A 169 3.52 -11.41 -3.46
N PHE A 170 4.23 -10.42 -2.91
CA PHE A 170 5.40 -9.80 -3.54
C PHE A 170 6.70 -10.28 -2.88
N ALA A 171 7.73 -10.49 -3.69
CA ALA A 171 9.10 -10.79 -3.26
C ALA A 171 10.14 -10.05 -4.12
N GLY A 172 11.36 -9.86 -3.61
CA GLY A 172 12.42 -9.16 -4.35
C GLY A 172 12.09 -7.67 -4.56
N THR A 173 12.48 -7.11 -5.71
CA THR A 173 12.26 -5.68 -6.03
C THR A 173 11.15 -5.50 -7.07
N ASN A 174 10.04 -4.88 -6.69
CA ASN A 174 8.88 -4.69 -7.55
C ASN A 174 8.59 -3.20 -7.79
N ASN A 175 8.31 -2.86 -9.04
CA ASN A 175 7.92 -1.51 -9.47
C ASN A 175 6.59 -1.59 -10.22
N ILE A 176 5.50 -1.19 -9.57
CA ILE A 176 4.15 -1.30 -10.11
C ILE A 176 3.57 0.10 -10.28
N ASN A 177 3.32 0.50 -11.52
CA ASN A 177 2.79 1.83 -11.84
C ASN A 177 1.48 1.70 -12.61
N THR A 178 0.39 2.15 -12.00
CA THR A 178 -0.94 1.97 -12.56
C THR A 178 -1.77 3.26 -12.57
N ARG A 179 -2.63 3.35 -13.58
CA ARG A 179 -3.63 4.42 -13.67
C ARG A 179 -4.72 4.32 -12.62
N ALA A 180 -5.13 3.11 -12.24
CA ALA A 180 -6.16 2.87 -11.23
C ALA A 180 -5.56 2.23 -9.98
N GLU A 181 -6.14 1.14 -9.45
CA GLU A 181 -5.48 0.35 -8.39
C GLU A 181 -4.24 -0.39 -8.91
N ASN A 182 -3.27 -0.66 -8.04
CA ASN A 182 -2.20 -1.61 -8.34
C ASN A 182 -2.77 -3.02 -8.46
N ALA A 183 -3.61 -3.43 -7.50
CA ALA A 183 -4.24 -4.74 -7.53
C ALA A 183 -5.57 -4.78 -6.79
N TRP A 184 -6.41 -5.76 -7.14
CA TRP A 184 -7.57 -6.18 -6.36
C TRP A 184 -7.28 -7.55 -5.75
N VAL A 185 -7.56 -7.74 -4.47
CA VAL A 185 -7.11 -8.90 -3.69
C VAL A 185 -8.13 -9.32 -2.63
N HIS A 186 -8.00 -10.55 -2.10
CA HIS A 186 -8.50 -10.89 -0.77
C HIS A 186 -7.43 -10.64 0.29
N ASP A 187 -6.22 -11.16 0.06
CA ASP A 187 -5.07 -11.00 0.96
C ASP A 187 -3.85 -10.42 0.21
N LEU A 188 -3.01 -9.70 0.95
CA LEU A 188 -1.79 -9.10 0.42
C LEU A 188 -0.62 -9.42 1.36
N GLU A 189 0.49 -9.86 0.79
CA GLU A 189 1.73 -10.10 1.52
C GLU A 189 2.92 -9.52 0.77
N PHE A 190 3.77 -8.80 1.49
CA PHE A 190 5.12 -8.49 1.06
C PHE A 190 6.06 -9.37 1.89
N MET A 191 6.80 -10.26 1.23
CA MET A 191 7.74 -11.16 1.90
C MET A 191 8.85 -10.37 2.61
N PRO A 192 9.55 -10.96 3.60
CA PRO A 192 10.69 -10.32 4.24
C PRO A 192 11.73 -9.82 3.21
N GLY A 193 12.27 -8.63 3.46
CA GLY A 193 13.27 -7.99 2.60
C GLY A 193 12.74 -7.49 1.24
N THR A 194 11.44 -7.58 0.96
CA THR A 194 10.84 -7.08 -0.28
C THR A 194 11.01 -5.57 -0.40
N VAL A 195 11.39 -5.09 -1.59
CA VAL A 195 11.35 -3.67 -1.95
C VAL A 195 10.19 -3.46 -2.92
N TYR A 196 9.22 -2.64 -2.54
CA TYR A 196 8.06 -2.34 -3.38
C TYR A 196 7.94 -0.84 -3.62
N ASN A 197 7.90 -0.44 -4.88
CA ASN A 197 7.57 0.91 -5.29
C ASN A 197 6.29 0.90 -6.11
N GLY A 198 5.19 1.33 -5.48
CA GLY A 198 3.87 1.42 -6.09
C GLY A 198 3.49 2.84 -6.42
N ILE A 199 2.93 3.06 -7.60
CA ILE A 199 2.18 4.29 -7.92
C ILE A 199 0.80 3.87 -8.41
N ALA A 200 -0.25 4.26 -7.69
CA ALA A 200 -1.64 4.02 -8.05
C ALA A 200 -2.35 5.36 -8.29
N ALA A 201 -3.51 5.31 -8.95
CA ALA A 201 -4.31 6.49 -9.30
C ALA A 201 -3.49 7.57 -10.05
N ASN A 202 -2.53 7.15 -10.88
CA ASN A 202 -1.46 8.04 -11.38
C ASN A 202 -1.92 9.06 -12.44
N LYS A 203 -3.12 8.91 -12.99
CA LYS A 203 -3.71 9.78 -14.02
C LYS A 203 -5.23 9.89 -13.80
N ASP A 204 -5.76 11.08 -14.07
CA ASP A 204 -7.16 11.50 -13.92
C ASP A 204 -7.68 11.64 -12.50
N HIS A 205 -8.83 12.30 -12.36
CA HIS A 205 -9.60 12.44 -11.12
C HIS A 205 -10.21 11.12 -10.61
N GLY A 206 -9.69 9.98 -11.04
CA GLY A 206 -10.13 8.67 -10.61
C GLY A 206 -9.89 8.50 -9.12
N GLN A 207 -10.94 8.16 -8.39
CA GLN A 207 -10.86 7.93 -6.96
C GLN A 207 -10.56 6.44 -6.73
N PHE A 208 -9.27 6.08 -6.73
CA PHE A 208 -8.81 4.70 -6.61
C PHE A 208 -7.85 4.54 -5.43
N SER A 209 -7.88 3.36 -4.83
CA SER A 209 -6.92 2.93 -3.79
C SER A 209 -5.63 2.40 -4.43
N ALA A 210 -4.60 2.07 -3.64
CA ALA A 210 -3.50 1.25 -4.15
C ALA A 210 -3.92 -0.22 -4.26
N PHE A 211 -4.54 -0.75 -3.22
CA PHE A 211 -5.01 -2.12 -3.15
C PHE A 211 -6.47 -2.17 -2.70
N TYR A 212 -7.32 -2.78 -3.53
CA TYR A 212 -8.74 -2.94 -3.23
C TYR A 212 -9.02 -4.36 -2.73
N PHE A 213 -9.41 -4.48 -1.46
CA PHE A 213 -9.80 -5.72 -0.82
C PHE A 213 -11.27 -6.04 -1.13
N ASN A 214 -11.54 -6.59 -2.32
CA ASN A 214 -12.89 -6.71 -2.87
C ASN A 214 -13.49 -8.13 -2.79
N GLY A 215 -12.81 -9.08 -2.15
CA GLY A 215 -13.28 -10.46 -1.98
C GLY A 215 -14.63 -10.62 -1.29
N ALA A 216 -15.24 -11.80 -1.46
CA ALA A 216 -16.50 -12.14 -0.84
C ALA A 216 -16.39 -12.13 0.69
N LEU A 217 -17.51 -11.85 1.35
CA LEU A 217 -17.57 -11.98 2.80
C LEU A 217 -17.56 -13.47 3.18
N ILE A 218 -16.57 -13.90 3.96
CA ILE A 218 -16.47 -15.27 4.45
C ILE A 218 -17.40 -15.41 5.66
N LYS A 219 -18.45 -16.23 5.53
CA LYS A 219 -19.50 -16.38 6.57
C LYS A 219 -20.12 -15.03 6.97
N GLY A 220 -20.29 -14.14 5.99
CA GLY A 220 -20.79 -12.78 6.22
C GLY A 220 -19.79 -11.88 6.94
N LYS A 221 -18.48 -12.16 6.83
CA LYS A 221 -17.41 -11.37 7.44
C LYS A 221 -16.32 -10.91 6.47
N ALA A 222 -15.78 -9.73 6.70
CA ALA A 222 -14.57 -9.21 6.06
C ALA A 222 -13.33 -9.74 6.79
N THR A 223 -12.44 -10.35 6.03
CA THR A 223 -11.32 -11.18 6.50
C THR A 223 -9.96 -10.79 5.97
N GLY A 224 -9.89 -9.85 5.02
CA GLY A 224 -8.66 -9.58 4.28
C GLY A 224 -7.55 -9.05 5.17
N GLU A 225 -6.33 -9.52 4.92
CA GLU A 225 -5.14 -9.14 5.68
C GLU A 225 -4.06 -8.57 4.76
N ALA A 226 -3.35 -7.56 5.24
CA ALA A 226 -2.13 -7.03 4.64
C ALA A 226 -0.95 -7.29 5.57
N ILE A 227 0.04 -8.05 5.09
CA ILE A 227 1.24 -8.40 5.86
C ILE A 227 2.45 -7.81 5.16
N ILE A 228 3.24 -7.02 5.89
CA ILE A 228 4.53 -6.51 5.45
C ILE A 228 5.59 -7.23 6.29
N GLY A 229 6.33 -8.14 5.65
CA GLY A 229 7.34 -8.96 6.33
C GLY A 229 8.56 -8.16 6.79
N ASP A 230 9.35 -8.78 7.66
CA ASP A 230 10.51 -8.15 8.29
C ASP A 230 11.49 -7.56 7.26
N ASN A 231 12.08 -6.40 7.58
CA ASN A 231 13.04 -5.69 6.73
C ASN A 231 12.51 -5.28 5.34
N ALA A 232 11.21 -5.44 5.05
CA ALA A 232 10.63 -4.98 3.80
C ALA A 232 10.58 -3.44 3.72
N LYS A 233 10.63 -2.90 2.50
CA LYS A 233 10.60 -1.46 2.21
C LYS A 233 9.50 -1.17 1.21
N ILE A 234 8.37 -0.70 1.70
CA ILE A 234 7.14 -0.52 0.92
C ILE A 234 6.87 0.97 0.76
N ASN A 235 6.99 1.47 -0.46
CA ASN A 235 6.73 2.86 -0.81
C ASN A 235 5.56 2.93 -1.78
N VAL A 236 4.50 3.65 -1.41
CA VAL A 236 3.27 3.76 -2.19
C VAL A 236 2.88 5.22 -2.38
N LYS A 237 2.77 5.64 -3.65
CA LYS A 237 2.19 6.93 -4.01
C LYS A 237 0.79 6.72 -4.56
N ILE A 238 -0.18 7.43 -4.00
CA ILE A 238 -1.56 7.39 -4.47
C ILE A 238 -1.89 8.77 -5.04
N GLY A 239 -2.16 8.80 -6.33
CA GLY A 239 -2.46 10.01 -7.06
C GLY A 239 -3.90 10.52 -6.90
N PRO A 240 -4.26 11.57 -7.65
CA PRO A 240 -3.32 12.41 -8.41
C PRO A 240 -2.38 13.21 -7.49
N GLN A 241 -1.35 13.83 -8.05
CA GLN A 241 -0.55 14.86 -7.36
C GLN A 241 -1.41 16.13 -7.24
N SER A 242 -2.40 16.09 -6.35
CA SER A 242 -3.39 17.15 -6.10
C SER A 242 -3.67 17.24 -4.62
N ASP A 243 -3.99 18.45 -4.18
CA ASP A 243 -4.36 18.77 -2.80
C ASP A 243 -5.88 18.87 -2.62
N VAL A 244 -6.68 18.42 -3.61
CA VAL A 244 -8.15 18.56 -3.63
C VAL A 244 -8.83 17.22 -3.31
N ASN A 245 -9.54 17.11 -2.19
CA ASN A 245 -10.58 16.10 -1.88
C ASN A 245 -10.44 14.69 -2.54
N TYR A 246 -9.49 13.88 -2.08
CA TYR A 246 -9.37 12.45 -2.44
C TYR A 246 -9.45 11.53 -1.21
N TYR A 247 -10.09 10.38 -1.38
CA TYR A 247 -10.65 9.61 -0.26
C TYR A 247 -10.08 8.21 -0.09
N TYR A 248 -9.41 7.65 -1.10
CA TYR A 248 -9.10 6.23 -1.12
C TYR A 248 -7.71 5.95 -0.53
N PRO A 249 -7.62 5.11 0.52
CA PRO A 249 -6.39 4.76 1.22
C PRO A 249 -5.52 3.77 0.42
N VAL A 250 -4.35 3.44 0.97
CA VAL A 250 -3.49 2.35 0.46
C VAL A 250 -4.20 0.99 0.46
N PHE A 251 -4.93 0.66 1.52
CA PHE A 251 -5.71 -0.58 1.64
C PHE A 251 -7.18 -0.22 1.82
N TYR A 252 -8.04 -0.61 0.86
CA TYR A 252 -9.45 -0.20 0.84
C TYR A 252 -10.43 -1.37 0.94
N ASP A 253 -11.55 -1.14 1.63
CA ASP A 253 -12.72 -2.01 1.86
C ASP A 253 -12.55 -3.09 2.94
N LYS A 254 -12.36 -4.36 2.58
CA LYS A 254 -12.52 -5.50 3.48
C LYS A 254 -11.23 -5.93 4.19
N VAL A 255 -10.31 -5.00 4.40
CA VAL A 255 -9.09 -5.20 5.19
C VAL A 255 -9.42 -5.08 6.68
N GLN A 256 -9.08 -6.09 7.47
CA GLN A 256 -9.30 -6.11 8.92
C GLN A 256 -8.00 -6.09 9.73
N LYS A 257 -6.87 -6.42 9.11
CA LYS A 257 -5.58 -6.55 9.79
C LYS A 257 -4.49 -6.05 8.88
N VAL A 258 -3.61 -5.22 9.45
CA VAL A 258 -2.39 -4.75 8.80
C VAL A 258 -1.25 -4.98 9.78
N ASP A 259 -0.29 -5.81 9.40
CA ASP A 259 0.91 -6.09 10.19
C ASP A 259 2.16 -5.57 9.49
N VAL A 260 2.97 -4.81 10.22
CA VAL A 260 4.29 -4.35 9.78
C VAL A 260 5.34 -5.05 10.63
N GLY A 261 6.10 -5.93 10.00
CA GLY A 261 7.12 -6.77 10.62
C GLY A 261 8.33 -5.99 11.12
N GLU A 262 9.24 -6.70 11.77
CA GLU A 262 10.40 -6.09 12.43
C GLU A 262 11.29 -5.36 11.43
N ASN A 263 11.72 -4.15 11.77
CA ASN A 263 12.58 -3.30 10.92
C ASN A 263 12.01 -3.01 9.52
N ALA A 264 10.73 -3.30 9.26
CA ALA A 264 10.09 -3.02 7.99
C ALA A 264 9.64 -1.56 7.90
N SER A 265 9.47 -1.06 6.67
CA SER A 265 8.98 0.30 6.41
C SER A 265 7.76 0.30 5.48
N LEU A 266 6.79 1.14 5.84
CA LEU A 266 5.61 1.46 5.02
C LEU A 266 5.48 2.97 4.89
N ASP A 267 5.83 3.47 3.71
CA ASP A 267 5.74 4.89 3.35
C ASP A 267 4.59 5.08 2.36
N VAL A 268 3.59 5.86 2.76
CA VAL A 268 2.40 6.14 1.94
C VAL A 268 2.28 7.64 1.72
N ASP A 269 2.29 8.06 0.46
CA ASP A 269 2.07 9.45 0.05
C ASP A 269 0.81 9.56 -0.82
N ALA A 270 -0.29 9.96 -0.18
CA ALA A 270 -1.61 9.99 -0.78
C ALA A 270 -2.13 11.42 -0.99
N ALA A 271 -2.97 11.60 -2.02
CA ALA A 271 -3.64 12.86 -2.30
C ALA A 271 -4.61 13.33 -1.19
N GLY A 272 -4.99 12.44 -0.25
CA GLY A 272 -5.86 12.76 0.88
C GLY A 272 -5.76 11.71 1.98
N VAL A 273 -6.68 10.75 2.02
CA VAL A 273 -6.63 9.63 2.98
C VAL A 273 -5.48 8.69 2.59
N ALA A 274 -4.50 8.50 3.48
CA ALA A 274 -3.41 7.54 3.30
C ALA A 274 -3.78 6.16 3.84
N PHE A 275 -4.49 6.11 4.97
CA PHE A 275 -4.86 4.87 5.63
C PHE A 275 -6.29 4.93 6.16
N GLN A 276 -7.03 3.83 6.03
CA GLN A 276 -8.37 3.73 6.56
C GLN A 276 -8.79 2.30 6.92
N PHE A 277 -9.43 2.14 8.06
CA PHE A 277 -10.44 1.10 8.26
C PHE A 277 -11.82 1.70 7.99
N ILE A 278 -12.61 1.04 7.15
CA ILE A 278 -13.93 1.54 6.72
C ILE A 278 -14.98 1.16 7.75
N PRO A 279 -16.03 1.98 7.91
CA PRO A 279 -17.10 1.67 8.84
C PRO A 279 -17.95 0.46 8.41
N ARG A 280 -17.51 -0.75 8.80
CA ARG A 280 -18.14 -2.03 8.47
C ARG A 280 -18.39 -2.91 9.71
N ALA A 281 -19.60 -3.47 9.83
CA ALA A 281 -20.04 -4.26 11.01
C ALA A 281 -19.66 -5.72 11.01
N ASP A 282 -19.03 -6.14 9.94
CA ASP A 282 -18.82 -7.51 9.58
C ASP A 282 -17.34 -7.87 9.58
N TYR A 283 -16.44 -7.15 10.25
CA TYR A 283 -15.11 -7.68 10.52
C TYR A 283 -15.19 -8.98 11.36
N VAL A 284 -14.36 -9.98 11.07
CA VAL A 284 -14.31 -11.24 11.85
C VAL A 284 -13.93 -10.94 13.29
N ASN A 285 -12.89 -10.13 13.46
CA ASN A 285 -12.33 -9.84 14.79
C ASN A 285 -13.09 -8.73 15.52
N LYS A 286 -14.15 -8.14 14.92
CA LYS A 286 -14.93 -6.97 15.38
C LYS A 286 -14.11 -5.68 15.61
N VAL A 287 -12.81 -5.81 15.84
CA VAL A 287 -11.80 -4.79 16.06
C VAL A 287 -10.73 -4.99 14.98
N PRO A 288 -10.68 -4.14 13.96
CA PRO A 288 -9.58 -4.19 13.01
C PRO A 288 -8.29 -3.66 13.66
N THR A 289 -7.14 -4.24 13.29
CA THR A 289 -5.86 -3.95 13.94
C THR A 289 -4.80 -3.47 12.96
N PHE A 290 -4.00 -2.50 13.40
CA PHE A 290 -2.80 -2.05 12.72
C PHE A 290 -1.61 -2.19 13.68
N ASN A 291 -0.75 -3.18 13.42
CA ASN A 291 0.32 -3.57 14.32
C ASN A 291 1.68 -3.22 13.71
N LEU A 292 2.49 -2.51 14.48
CA LEU A 292 3.86 -2.11 14.13
C LEU A 292 4.81 -2.83 15.08
N ALA A 293 5.59 -3.77 14.55
CA ALA A 293 6.58 -4.52 15.31
C ALA A 293 7.83 -3.67 15.62
N THR A 294 8.70 -4.19 16.47
CA THR A 294 9.94 -3.53 16.90
C THR A 294 10.79 -3.04 15.74
N GLY A 295 11.29 -1.80 15.84
CA GLY A 295 12.14 -1.18 14.82
C GLY A 295 11.44 -0.80 13.50
N SER A 296 10.15 -1.12 13.34
CA SER A 296 9.38 -0.78 12.14
C SER A 296 9.14 0.74 12.00
N SER A 297 8.90 1.20 10.78
CA SER A 297 8.70 2.62 10.46
C SER A 297 7.53 2.81 9.51
N VAL A 298 6.47 3.47 9.97
CA VAL A 298 5.30 3.77 9.15
C VAL A 298 5.15 5.29 9.00
N HIS A 299 5.21 5.78 7.76
CA HIS A 299 4.97 7.18 7.44
C HIS A 299 3.74 7.32 6.54
N LEU A 300 2.70 7.95 7.07
CA LEU A 300 1.44 8.23 6.36
C LEU A 300 1.35 9.72 6.06
N ASN A 301 1.52 10.09 4.80
CA ASN A 301 1.39 11.47 4.34
C ASN A 301 0.11 11.65 3.51
N GLY A 302 -0.79 12.50 4.00
CA GLY A 302 -1.94 13.00 3.25
C GLY A 302 -1.66 14.42 2.76
N ARG A 303 -1.47 14.58 1.45
CA ARG A 303 -1.25 15.89 0.80
C ARG A 303 -2.50 16.78 0.87
N GLY A 304 -3.67 16.15 0.86
CA GLY A 304 -4.98 16.77 0.68
C GLY A 304 -5.36 17.84 1.69
N GLY A 305 -5.87 18.95 1.15
CA GLY A 305 -6.57 20.03 1.81
C GLY A 305 -8.09 19.89 1.69
N GLY A 306 -8.80 20.43 2.67
CA GLY A 306 -10.23 20.20 2.86
C GLY A 306 -10.47 19.59 4.23
N ASN A 307 -11.54 18.80 4.39
CA ASN A 307 -11.94 18.22 5.68
C ASN A 307 -11.54 16.73 5.85
N TYR A 308 -10.68 16.18 4.98
CA TYR A 308 -10.31 14.76 5.02
C TYR A 308 -9.11 14.49 5.92
N ALA A 309 -9.28 13.56 6.86
CA ALA A 309 -8.18 13.04 7.65
C ALA A 309 -7.23 12.17 6.82
N THR A 310 -5.94 12.23 7.13
CA THR A 310 -4.91 11.35 6.55
C THR A 310 -5.14 9.90 7.01
N MET A 311 -5.49 9.72 8.28
CA MET A 311 -5.75 8.42 8.88
C MET A 311 -7.18 8.33 9.38
N LYS A 312 -7.93 7.33 8.93
CA LYS A 312 -9.32 7.09 9.32
C LYS A 312 -9.45 5.75 10.04
N LEU A 313 -9.61 5.81 11.35
CA LEU A 313 -9.85 4.67 12.22
C LEU A 313 -11.35 4.54 12.48
N GLN A 314 -12.11 4.52 11.39
CA GLN A 314 -13.56 4.56 11.46
C GLN A 314 -14.06 3.15 11.71
N TYR A 315 -14.49 2.91 12.97
CA TYR A 315 -15.51 1.93 13.41
C TYR A 315 -15.07 0.82 14.39
N TYR A 316 -16.01 0.49 15.28
CA TYR A 316 -16.00 -0.55 16.32
C TYR A 316 -14.78 -0.74 17.24
N GLY A 317 -13.90 0.25 17.38
CA GLY A 317 -12.83 0.21 18.38
C GLY A 317 -11.50 -0.26 17.80
N SER A 318 -11.15 0.17 16.58
CA SER A 318 -9.86 -0.17 15.94
C SER A 318 -8.69 -0.02 16.89
N GLU A 319 -7.74 -0.94 16.82
CA GLU A 319 -6.53 -0.93 17.65
C GLU A 319 -5.30 -0.65 16.80
N ILE A 320 -4.53 0.34 17.23
CA ILE A 320 -3.21 0.65 16.67
C ILE A 320 -2.20 0.30 17.74
N ASN A 321 -1.29 -0.62 17.43
CA ASN A 321 -0.31 -1.12 18.38
C ASN A 321 1.08 -0.76 17.86
N VAL A 322 1.79 0.10 18.60
CA VAL A 322 3.15 0.56 18.29
C VAL A 322 4.08 -0.04 19.33
N ALA A 323 4.83 -1.06 18.94
CA ALA A 323 5.78 -1.74 19.81
C ALA A 323 7.00 -0.86 20.15
N ASN A 324 7.81 -1.34 21.10
CA ASN A 324 9.09 -0.74 21.45
C ASN A 324 9.95 -0.46 20.22
N ASP A 325 10.57 0.72 20.17
CA ASP A 325 11.42 1.18 19.07
C ASP A 325 10.74 1.26 17.68
N ALA A 326 9.41 1.11 17.60
CA ALA A 326 8.66 1.33 16.37
C ALA A 326 8.33 2.81 16.17
N GLU A 327 8.11 3.22 14.92
CA GLU A 327 7.76 4.58 14.53
C GLU A 327 6.45 4.64 13.75
N LEU A 328 5.57 5.56 14.16
CA LEU A 328 4.37 5.94 13.41
C LEU A 328 4.32 7.46 13.25
N VAL A 329 4.44 7.93 12.01
CA VAL A 329 4.32 9.35 11.66
C VAL A 329 3.11 9.54 10.76
N VAL A 330 2.17 10.38 11.17
CA VAL A 330 0.98 10.73 10.38
C VAL A 330 0.96 12.23 10.14
N THR A 331 1.12 12.62 8.87
CA THR A 331 1.09 14.02 8.44
C THR A 331 -0.12 14.29 7.57
N GLY A 332 -0.84 15.37 7.84
CA GLY A 332 -2.00 15.80 7.06
C GLY A 332 -2.10 17.31 6.90
N ASN A 333 -3.06 17.74 6.08
CA ASN A 333 -3.35 19.17 5.82
C ASN A 333 -4.87 19.46 5.87
N SER A 334 -5.53 18.93 6.90
CA SER A 334 -6.99 18.91 7.02
C SER A 334 -7.54 20.01 7.92
N THR A 335 -8.62 20.67 7.52
CA THR A 335 -9.41 21.60 8.34
C THR A 335 -10.21 20.92 9.43
N LYS A 336 -10.45 19.61 9.32
CA LYS A 336 -11.19 18.82 10.32
C LYS A 336 -10.21 18.25 11.35
N ALA A 337 -9.34 17.34 10.92
CA ALA A 337 -8.31 16.68 11.73
C ALA A 337 -7.40 15.82 10.86
N VAL A 338 -6.22 15.43 11.37
CA VAL A 338 -5.30 14.48 10.72
C VAL A 338 -5.75 13.04 10.92
N VAL A 339 -6.32 12.75 12.08
CA VAL A 339 -6.85 11.44 12.46
C VAL A 339 -8.35 11.55 12.73
N GLU A 340 -9.13 10.64 12.16
CA GLU A 340 -10.57 10.54 12.36
C GLU A 340 -10.96 9.18 12.94
N SER A 341 -11.64 9.18 14.07
CA SER A 341 -12.02 7.99 14.85
C SER A 341 -13.45 8.13 15.41
N GLU A 342 -14.42 8.04 14.51
CA GLU A 342 -15.85 8.13 14.82
C GLU A 342 -16.43 6.80 15.36
N TYR A 343 -17.65 6.87 15.91
CA TYR A 343 -18.45 5.75 16.43
C TYR A 343 -17.99 5.20 17.79
N LYS A 344 -17.29 4.06 17.85
CA LYS A 344 -16.81 3.49 19.13
C LYS A 344 -15.44 4.03 19.58
N GLY A 345 -14.86 4.94 18.79
CA GLY A 345 -13.50 5.42 18.97
C GLY A 345 -12.46 4.39 18.53
N ALA A 346 -11.19 4.69 18.81
CA ALA A 346 -10.06 3.81 18.57
C ALA A 346 -9.20 3.71 19.84
N VAL A 347 -8.37 2.70 19.93
CA VAL A 347 -7.33 2.57 20.95
C VAL A 347 -5.98 2.61 20.26
N ILE A 348 -5.10 3.47 20.75
CA ILE A 348 -3.73 3.60 20.28
C ILE A 348 -2.84 3.20 21.46
N ASN A 349 -2.15 2.08 21.35
CA ASN A 349 -1.24 1.56 22.36
C ASN A 349 0.19 1.84 21.92
N LEU A 350 0.93 2.57 22.77
CA LEU A 350 2.32 2.93 22.57
C LEU A 350 3.14 2.26 23.67
N ASP A 351 4.09 1.43 23.27
CA ASP A 351 5.03 0.76 24.17
C ASP A 351 6.43 1.27 23.80
N ALA A 352 7.01 2.19 24.58
CA ALA A 352 8.32 2.79 24.33
C ALA A 352 8.63 3.07 22.83
N PRO A 353 7.77 3.81 22.10
CA PRO A 353 7.93 3.98 20.65
C PRO A 353 9.20 4.77 20.34
N ARG A 354 9.92 4.47 19.25
CA ARG A 354 11.02 5.34 18.80
C ARG A 354 10.50 6.75 18.50
N ASN A 355 9.34 6.83 17.88
CA ASN A 355 8.62 8.09 17.62
C ASN A 355 7.16 7.81 17.28
N PHE A 356 6.24 8.44 17.98
CA PHE A 356 4.86 8.58 17.53
C PHE A 356 4.59 10.06 17.25
N GLU A 357 4.40 10.42 15.99
CA GLU A 357 4.19 11.81 15.58
C GLU A 357 2.88 11.97 14.80
N LEU A 358 2.10 12.98 15.19
CA LEU A 358 0.96 13.46 14.42
C LEU A 358 1.14 14.93 14.10
N THR A 359 1.01 15.29 12.82
CA THR A 359 1.24 16.66 12.34
C THR A 359 0.09 17.12 11.45
N ASN A 360 -0.62 18.18 11.85
CA ASN A 360 -1.55 18.90 10.98
C ASN A 360 -0.90 20.19 10.45
N LYS A 361 -0.61 20.21 9.16
CA LYS A 361 -0.05 21.38 8.47
C LYS A 361 -1.07 22.50 8.31
N LYS A 362 -2.36 22.23 8.51
CA LYS A 362 -3.42 23.24 8.41
C LYS A 362 -3.49 24.09 9.70
N PRO A 363 -3.43 25.43 9.61
CA PRO A 363 -3.56 26.29 10.78
C PRO A 363 -4.94 26.14 11.44
N ASN A 364 -5.00 26.39 12.75
CA ASN A 364 -6.21 26.30 13.58
C ASN A 364 -6.95 24.96 13.50
N SER A 365 -6.26 23.91 13.06
CA SER A 365 -6.84 22.60 12.83
C SER A 365 -6.29 21.58 13.82
N LYS A 366 -7.15 20.65 14.24
CA LYS A 366 -6.85 19.70 15.31
C LYS A 366 -6.05 18.50 14.80
N LEU A 367 -5.46 17.74 15.71
CA LEU A 367 -4.89 16.44 15.38
C LEU A 367 -5.97 15.37 15.21
N PHE A 368 -7.00 15.39 16.06
CA PHE A 368 -8.05 14.36 16.08
C PHE A 368 -9.44 14.92 15.85
N TYR A 369 -10.27 14.11 15.22
CA TYR A 369 -11.72 14.20 15.25
C TYR A 369 -12.27 12.85 15.76
N ALA A 370 -12.71 12.80 17.01
CA ALA A 370 -12.96 11.55 17.72
C ALA A 370 -14.30 11.52 18.48
N THR A 371 -14.91 10.33 18.57
CA THR A 371 -16.08 10.08 19.45
C THR A 371 -15.66 9.66 20.86
N ASN A 372 -14.71 8.73 21.00
CA ASN A 372 -14.17 8.26 22.29
C ASN A 372 -12.85 7.49 22.10
N THR A 373 -11.77 8.18 21.74
CA THR A 373 -10.46 7.55 21.49
C THR A 373 -9.60 7.57 22.73
N THR A 374 -8.78 6.53 22.89
CA THR A 374 -7.82 6.44 23.98
C THR A 374 -6.41 6.26 23.41
N ILE A 375 -5.45 7.03 23.90
CA ILE A 375 -4.03 6.75 23.77
C ILE A 375 -3.57 6.16 25.09
N ASN A 376 -3.02 4.95 25.07
CA ASN A 376 -2.31 4.32 26.17
C ASN A 376 -0.83 4.37 25.87
N ALA A 377 -0.03 4.90 26.78
CA ALA A 377 1.39 5.06 26.63
C ALA A 377 2.13 4.41 27.80
N THR A 378 3.13 3.60 27.47
CA THR A 378 4.07 2.98 28.40
C THR A 378 5.48 3.46 28.07
N ASP A 379 6.27 3.79 29.09
CA ASP A 379 7.69 4.15 28.98
C ASP A 379 8.00 5.25 27.95
N VAL A 380 7.15 6.29 27.91
CA VAL A 380 7.40 7.51 27.14
C VAL A 380 8.33 8.43 27.95
N SER A 381 9.48 8.79 27.41
CA SER A 381 10.43 9.72 28.07
C SER A 381 9.97 11.18 27.93
N GLU A 382 9.55 11.56 26.72
CA GLU A 382 9.32 12.95 26.35
C GLU A 382 8.06 13.08 25.50
N ILE A 383 7.29 14.14 25.80
CA ILE A 383 6.17 14.58 24.98
C ILE A 383 6.48 15.98 24.46
N SER A 384 6.60 16.11 23.14
CA SER A 384 6.81 17.38 22.45
C SER A 384 5.51 17.86 21.81
N THR A 385 5.10 19.10 22.11
CA THR A 385 3.82 19.66 21.64
C THR A 385 3.98 21.02 20.97
N TRP A 386 3.15 21.27 19.96
CA TRP A 386 3.05 22.57 19.29
C TRP A 386 1.60 23.02 19.18
N SER A 387 1.37 24.31 19.38
CA SER A 387 0.06 24.95 19.19
C SER A 387 -0.38 24.89 17.72
N GLN A 388 -1.64 25.22 17.40
CA GLN A 388 -2.24 25.03 16.06
C GLN A 388 -1.84 26.10 15.04
N THR A 389 -0.55 26.41 14.93
CA THR A 389 -0.05 27.41 13.98
C THR A 389 -0.08 26.93 12.53
N GLY A 390 -0.06 25.61 12.30
CA GLY A 390 0.11 25.02 10.97
C GLY A 390 1.55 25.11 10.44
N GLY A 391 1.75 24.66 9.21
CA GLY A 391 3.06 24.60 8.55
C GLY A 391 3.95 23.45 9.04
N ASN A 392 5.27 23.63 8.93
CA ASN A 392 6.27 22.61 9.28
C ASN A 392 6.66 22.61 10.77
N TYR A 393 6.10 23.51 11.59
CA TYR A 393 6.40 23.60 13.03
C TYR A 393 7.90 23.79 13.34
N GLU A 394 8.57 24.72 12.65
CA GLU A 394 10.01 24.99 12.78
C GLU A 394 10.42 25.69 14.10
N HIS A 395 9.46 26.04 14.96
CA HIS A 395 9.73 26.61 16.28
C HIS A 395 9.88 25.52 17.34
N ALA A 396 10.55 25.85 18.45
CA ALA A 396 10.75 24.92 19.55
C ALA A 396 9.39 24.45 20.15
N PRO A 397 9.23 23.15 20.45
CA PRO A 397 8.03 22.65 21.12
C PRO A 397 7.98 23.10 22.59
N ILE A 398 6.81 22.89 23.18
CA ILE A 398 6.69 22.76 24.63
C ILE A 398 6.94 21.29 24.97
N TYR A 399 7.96 21.08 25.80
CA TYR A 399 8.32 19.77 26.34
C TYR A 399 7.52 19.50 27.62
N LEU A 400 7.00 18.27 27.73
CA LEU A 400 6.34 17.75 28.91
C LEU A 400 6.97 16.40 29.27
N ASP A 401 7.07 16.15 30.57
CA ASP A 401 7.49 14.84 31.07
C ASP A 401 6.47 13.77 30.64
N GLY A 402 7.00 12.63 30.21
CA GLY A 402 6.22 11.45 29.89
C GLY A 402 6.00 10.53 31.10
N GLY A 403 6.01 9.24 30.82
CA GLY A 403 5.85 8.14 31.77
C GLY A 403 4.79 7.16 31.28
N ASN A 404 4.11 6.53 32.23
CA ASN A 404 3.00 5.63 31.96
C ASN A 404 1.69 6.40 32.10
N PHE A 405 0.95 6.56 31.00
CA PHE A 405 -0.28 7.35 31.03
C PHE A 405 -1.35 6.84 30.06
N SER A 406 -2.58 7.31 30.31
CA SER A 406 -3.69 7.14 29.39
C SER A 406 -4.40 8.48 29.20
N VAL A 407 -4.68 8.83 27.95
CA VAL A 407 -5.48 10.01 27.58
C VAL A 407 -6.70 9.54 26.82
N ASN A 408 -7.88 9.78 27.39
CA ASN A 408 -9.15 9.57 26.72
C ASN A 408 -9.71 10.90 26.24
N PHE A 409 -10.19 10.95 24.99
CA PHE A 409 -10.66 12.17 24.36
C PHE A 409 -11.78 11.88 23.36
N GLY A 410 -12.73 12.82 23.23
CA GLY A 410 -13.82 12.67 22.28
C GLY A 410 -15.05 13.54 22.50
N LYS A 411 -16.07 13.24 21.69
CA LYS A 411 -17.41 13.86 21.52
C LYS A 411 -17.48 15.13 20.66
N ILE A 412 -16.77 15.05 19.52
CA ILE A 412 -17.04 15.63 18.19
C ILE A 412 -17.00 17.18 18.04
N CYS A 413 -16.44 17.66 16.91
CA CYS A 413 -15.98 19.02 16.56
C CYS A 413 -14.59 19.40 17.12
N ASN A 414 -14.29 19.11 18.39
CA ASN A 414 -13.07 19.63 19.04
C ASN A 414 -12.15 18.57 19.66
N SER A 415 -12.57 17.30 19.72
CA SER A 415 -11.84 16.20 20.37
C SER A 415 -11.33 16.54 21.78
N LYS A 416 -12.24 17.06 22.60
CA LYS A 416 -11.96 17.46 23.98
C LYS A 416 -11.33 16.31 24.76
N THR A 417 -10.24 16.55 25.47
CA THR A 417 -9.72 15.62 26.45
C THR A 417 -10.74 15.41 27.57
N LEU A 418 -11.19 14.17 27.71
CA LEU A 418 -12.21 13.75 28.67
C LEU A 418 -11.57 13.34 30.00
N SER A 419 -10.45 12.63 29.94
CA SER A 419 -9.67 12.25 31.12
C SER A 419 -8.20 12.02 30.78
N THR A 420 -7.35 12.27 31.76
CA THR A 420 -5.91 11.97 31.77
C THR A 420 -5.61 11.23 33.06
N THR A 421 -4.92 10.10 32.97
CA THR A 421 -4.49 9.30 34.13
C THR A 421 -3.04 8.88 33.98
N GLY A 422 -2.34 8.65 35.09
CA GLY A 422 -0.92 8.28 35.09
C GLY A 422 0.00 9.49 35.20
N ASP A 423 1.19 9.36 34.65
CA ASP A 423 2.32 10.28 34.92
C ASP A 423 2.28 11.59 34.12
N ILE A 424 1.30 11.76 33.23
CA ILE A 424 1.13 12.97 32.42
C ILE A 424 0.43 14.10 33.21
N SER A 425 0.83 15.34 32.93
CA SER A 425 0.17 16.52 33.51
C SER A 425 -1.36 16.48 33.36
N PRO A 426 -2.15 16.72 34.43
CA PRO A 426 -3.60 16.83 34.34
C PRO A 426 -4.09 17.97 33.41
N ASN A 427 -3.19 18.93 33.12
CA ASN A 427 -3.44 20.04 32.21
C ASN A 427 -3.13 19.69 30.75
N PHE A 428 -2.68 18.47 30.44
CA PHE A 428 -2.57 18.02 29.07
C PHE A 428 -3.96 17.98 28.42
N LYS A 429 -4.10 18.72 27.30
CA LYS A 429 -5.34 18.87 26.53
C LYS A 429 -5.03 18.72 25.04
N LEU A 430 -5.39 17.58 24.49
CA LEU A 430 -5.07 17.20 23.11
C LEU A 430 -5.70 18.16 22.08
N GLU A 431 -6.83 18.77 22.43
CA GLU A 431 -7.52 19.76 21.62
C GLU A 431 -6.73 21.05 21.36
N ASN A 432 -5.61 21.28 22.06
CA ASN A 432 -4.78 22.48 21.93
C ASN A 432 -3.67 22.37 20.89
N TYR A 433 -3.38 21.16 20.40
CA TYR A 433 -2.18 20.91 19.61
C TYR A 433 -2.48 20.75 18.12
N GLY A 434 -1.56 21.24 17.30
CA GLY A 434 -1.52 21.03 15.85
C GLY A 434 -0.41 20.08 15.41
N LYS A 435 0.56 19.84 16.31
CA LYS A 435 1.57 18.79 16.22
C LYS A 435 1.83 18.19 17.60
N LEU A 436 2.04 16.89 17.65
CA LEU A 436 2.38 16.12 18.84
C LEU A 436 3.43 15.07 18.44
N SER A 437 4.50 14.94 19.23
CA SER A 437 5.48 13.85 19.13
C SER A 437 5.71 13.24 20.50
N LEU A 438 5.81 11.92 20.55
CA LEU A 438 6.10 11.13 21.75
C LEU A 438 7.27 10.22 21.45
N VAL A 439 8.26 10.20 22.34
CA VAL A 439 9.46 9.38 22.22
C VAL A 439 9.60 8.51 23.47
N GLY A 440 9.81 7.23 23.25
CA GLY A 440 10.06 6.21 24.26
C GLY A 440 11.51 6.20 24.74
N GLY A 441 11.74 5.62 25.91
CA GLY A 441 13.06 5.47 26.49
C GLY A 441 13.11 5.92 27.96
N ILE A 442 14.24 5.64 28.60
CA ILE A 442 14.51 6.07 29.97
C ILE A 442 15.29 7.39 29.89
N LEU A 443 14.79 8.45 30.54
CA LEU A 443 15.50 9.72 30.71
C LEU A 443 16.79 9.55 31.53
#